data_AF-T1KYE7-F1
#
_entry.id   AF-T1KYE7-F1
#
_cell.length_a   1.000
_cell.length_b   1.000
_cell.length_c   1.000
_cell.angle_alpha   90.00
_cell.angle_beta   90.00
_cell.angle_gamma   90.00
#
_symmetry.space_group_name_H-M   'P 1'
#
loop_
_entity.id
_entity.type
_entity.pdbx_description
1 polymer ?
#
loop_
_entity_poly.entity_id
_entity_poly.type
_entity_poly.pdbx_seq_one_letter_code
_entity_poly.pdbx_strand_id
1 'polypeptide(L)'
;MANYGYLSSSPAHYADHNQIQRSAYESNCCGLSTSFIAFILSVFNFILFFSGLIILAIVILYEHPPFEGEQDLHLPVIRSLLSKSHPLNLIHYKLILCGFLVCLIAIVNIFLNCYYSIKRREQDVESVGINNDLDEIALTSHHDSTTRTPVTSRKTDTFPSFALCSFIFALLLLFTIQLCISIFALFSVYGTGNGEEGYTQEFNRSITENLGDASKVVRDHPDVFRILEKEFKCCGLVSFEDYDKDNPVPDSCCKTAISDYQCGKRRHPSNIYFQGCISKISKVASDHTLLLGSVAFGFSLIQIFGLVFSCCLYVQLVASKTS
;
A
#
# COMPACT_ATOMS: atom_id res chain seq x y z
N MET A 1 43.19 34.11 -52.67
CA MET A 1 44.19 33.23 -52.04
C MET A 1 44.64 33.89 -50.74
N ALA A 2 44.89 33.07 -49.70
CA ALA A 2 45.13 33.36 -48.27
C ALA A 2 45.91 34.65 -47.94
N ASN A 3 45.75 35.31 -46.78
CA ASN A 3 45.94 34.76 -45.43
C ASN A 3 45.49 35.80 -44.37
N TYR A 4 44.92 35.39 -43.23
CA TYR A 4 44.72 36.25 -42.04
C TYR A 4 45.43 35.60 -40.84
N GLY A 5 46.32 36.35 -40.19
CA GLY A 5 46.91 36.02 -38.89
C GLY A 5 46.80 37.23 -37.95
N TYR A 6 46.10 37.06 -36.83
CA TYR A 6 45.93 38.06 -35.77
C TYR A 6 46.94 37.84 -34.63
N LEU A 7 47.45 38.97 -34.11
CA LEU A 7 48.31 39.11 -32.94
C LEU A 7 47.48 39.30 -31.65
N SER A 8 47.80 38.49 -30.64
CA SER A 8 47.97 38.75 -29.19
C SER A 8 47.24 39.93 -28.48
N SER A 9 46.49 39.61 -27.42
CA SER A 9 46.74 40.12 -26.05
C SER A 9 45.90 39.36 -24.98
N SER A 10 46.58 38.89 -23.92
CA SER A 10 46.04 38.26 -22.68
C SER A 10 45.48 39.32 -21.69
N PRO A 11 44.83 39.02 -20.52
CA PRO A 11 44.84 37.77 -19.74
C PRO A 11 43.47 37.32 -19.16
N ALA A 12 43.05 36.08 -19.39
CA ALA A 12 41.87 35.50 -18.74
C ALA A 12 42.08 34.01 -18.49
N HIS A 13 42.87 33.63 -17.47
CA HIS A 13 43.02 32.22 -17.11
C HIS A 13 43.55 32.03 -15.67
N TYR A 14 42.87 32.60 -14.67
CA TYR A 14 43.08 32.19 -13.28
C TYR A 14 41.89 32.50 -12.36
N ALA A 15 40.67 32.16 -12.78
CA ALA A 15 39.49 32.36 -11.94
C ALA A 15 38.34 31.37 -12.17
N ASP A 16 38.59 30.18 -12.72
CA ASP A 16 37.50 29.26 -13.12
C ASP A 16 37.71 27.78 -12.74
N HIS A 17 38.41 27.52 -11.63
CA HIS A 17 38.47 26.16 -11.07
C HIS A 17 37.88 26.06 -9.66
N ASN A 18 37.92 27.14 -8.88
CA ASN A 18 37.34 27.17 -7.52
C ASN A 18 35.84 27.50 -7.48
N GLN A 19 35.27 28.08 -8.53
CA GLN A 19 33.81 28.27 -8.63
C GLN A 19 33.09 26.99 -9.09
N ILE A 20 33.65 26.27 -10.07
CA ILE A 20 33.09 25.01 -10.56
C ILE A 20 33.13 23.91 -9.46
N GLN A 21 34.17 23.88 -8.62
CA GLN A 21 34.23 22.95 -7.48
C GLN A 21 33.31 23.31 -6.32
N ARG A 22 32.88 24.57 -6.16
CA ARG A 22 31.88 24.95 -5.14
C ARG A 22 30.45 24.62 -5.56
N SER A 23 30.15 24.64 -6.86
CA SER A 23 28.84 24.22 -7.38
C SER A 23 28.60 22.71 -7.38
N ALA A 24 29.63 21.88 -7.17
CA ALA A 24 29.50 20.42 -7.12
C ALA A 24 29.14 19.88 -5.72
N TYR A 25 29.26 20.68 -4.66
CA TYR A 25 28.99 20.26 -3.28
C TYR A 25 27.55 20.54 -2.82
N GLU A 26 26.75 21.25 -3.62
CA GLU A 26 25.34 21.56 -3.32
C GLU A 26 24.38 20.76 -4.20
N SER A 27 24.65 19.46 -4.40
CA SER A 27 23.75 18.53 -5.10
C SER A 27 22.54 18.17 -4.22
N ASN A 28 21.81 19.16 -3.74
CA ASN A 28 20.55 18.98 -3.02
C ASN A 28 19.40 19.03 -4.03
N CYS A 29 18.78 17.88 -4.33
CA CYS A 29 17.49 17.91 -5.03
C CYS A 29 16.48 18.67 -4.16
N CYS A 30 15.86 19.70 -4.72
CA CYS A 30 14.88 20.55 -4.03
C CYS A 30 15.41 21.19 -2.73
N GLY A 31 16.72 21.39 -2.59
CA GLY A 31 17.31 21.95 -1.36
C GLY A 31 17.31 21.01 -0.15
N LEU A 32 16.93 19.74 -0.32
CA LEU A 32 16.93 18.74 0.76
C LEU A 32 18.26 17.98 0.83
N SER A 33 18.77 17.84 2.06
CA SER A 33 19.93 16.99 2.36
C SER A 33 19.62 15.50 2.13
N THR A 34 20.58 14.77 1.58
CA THR A 34 20.53 13.32 1.38
C THR A 34 20.16 12.56 2.66
N SER A 35 20.69 12.99 3.81
CA SER A 35 20.41 12.40 5.13
C SER A 35 18.94 12.58 5.55
N PHE A 36 18.35 13.73 5.21
CA PHE A 36 16.96 14.03 5.53
C PHE A 36 15.99 13.21 4.67
N ILE A 37 16.28 13.08 3.38
CA ILE A 37 15.49 12.23 2.46
C ILE A 37 15.53 10.76 2.91
N ALA A 38 16.72 10.26 3.26
CA ALA A 38 16.88 8.89 3.75
C ALA A 38 16.13 8.65 5.08
N PHE A 39 16.14 9.62 5.99
CA PHE A 39 15.35 9.56 7.23
C PHE A 39 13.85 9.47 6.94
N ILE A 40 13.32 10.33 6.06
CA ILE A 40 11.91 10.32 5.68
C ILE A 40 11.52 8.96 5.09
N LEU A 41 12.31 8.44 4.14
CA LEU A 41 12.04 7.13 3.52
C LEU A 41 12.10 5.99 4.53
N SER A 42 12.98 6.06 5.52
CA SER A 42 13.06 5.08 6.61
C SER A 42 11.79 5.10 7.47
N VAL A 43 11.31 6.29 7.85
CA VAL A 43 10.07 6.45 8.62
C VAL A 43 8.86 5.93 7.84
N PHE A 44 8.76 6.25 6.55
CA PHE A 44 7.68 5.72 5.70
C PHE A 44 7.71 4.19 5.60
N ASN A 45 8.88 3.59 5.38
CA ASN A 45 9.03 2.14 5.34
C ASN A 45 8.67 1.48 6.68
N PHE A 46 9.00 2.11 7.80
CA PHE A 46 8.60 1.63 9.13
C PHE A 46 7.07 1.67 9.30
N ILE A 47 6.41 2.78 8.93
CA ILE A 47 4.95 2.89 8.98
C ILE A 47 4.30 1.81 8.11
N LEU A 48 4.80 1.60 6.89
CA LEU A 48 4.29 0.56 5.98
C LEU A 48 4.46 -0.85 6.59
N PHE A 49 5.61 -1.14 7.20
CA PHE A 49 5.86 -2.41 7.86
C PHE A 49 4.87 -2.69 9.00
N PHE A 50 4.69 -1.75 9.92
CA PHE A 50 3.74 -1.93 11.03
C PHE A 50 2.29 -1.98 10.53
N SER A 51 1.95 -1.21 9.50
CA SER A 51 0.62 -1.30 8.89
C SER A 51 0.38 -2.69 8.28
N GLY A 52 1.37 -3.27 7.60
CA GLY A 52 1.29 -4.63 7.05
C GLY A 52 1.16 -5.70 8.14
N LEU A 53 1.92 -5.59 9.24
CA LEU A 53 1.79 -6.48 10.38
C LEU A 53 0.42 -6.37 11.05
N ILE A 54 -0.12 -5.16 11.21
CA ILE A 54 -1.46 -4.96 11.77
C ILE A 54 -2.51 -5.58 10.85
N ILE A 55 -2.41 -5.37 9.54
CA ILE A 55 -3.32 -6.00 8.57
C ILE A 55 -3.24 -7.52 8.65
N LEU A 56 -2.04 -8.10 8.65
CA LEU A 56 -1.86 -9.56 8.79
C LEU A 56 -2.40 -10.07 10.12
N ALA A 57 -2.13 -9.38 11.23
CA ALA A 57 -2.62 -9.74 12.55
C ALA A 57 -4.15 -9.69 12.59
N ILE A 58 -4.77 -8.62 12.06
CA ILE A 58 -6.23 -8.53 11.92
C ILE A 58 -6.74 -9.70 11.11
N VAL A 59 -6.16 -9.99 9.94
CA VAL A 59 -6.63 -11.06 9.05
C VAL A 59 -6.48 -12.45 9.70
N ILE A 60 -5.39 -12.70 10.42
CA ILE A 60 -5.12 -13.97 11.12
C ILE A 60 -6.01 -14.12 12.37
N LEU A 61 -6.14 -13.06 13.17
CA LEU A 61 -7.05 -13.04 14.33
C LEU A 61 -8.51 -13.18 13.90
N TYR A 62 -8.83 -12.64 12.73
CA TYR A 62 -10.09 -12.89 12.09
C TYR A 62 -10.22 -14.39 11.81
N GLU A 63 -9.21 -15.07 11.25
CA GLU A 63 -9.19 -16.52 10.91
C GLU A 63 -9.36 -17.45 12.11
N HIS A 64 -8.71 -17.12 13.22
CA HIS A 64 -8.77 -17.92 14.44
C HIS A 64 -9.13 -17.04 15.64
N PRO A 65 -10.44 -16.79 15.89
CA PRO A 65 -10.84 -16.05 17.07
C PRO A 65 -10.39 -16.83 18.32
N PRO A 66 -9.57 -16.23 19.21
CA PRO A 66 -8.91 -16.96 20.29
C PRO A 66 -9.82 -17.30 21.49
N PHE A 67 -11.12 -16.99 21.46
CA PHE A 67 -12.02 -17.18 22.59
C PHE A 67 -13.38 -17.74 22.15
N GLU A 68 -13.66 -18.99 22.52
CA GLU A 68 -15.03 -19.49 22.71
C GLU A 68 -15.58 -18.90 24.02
N GLY A 69 -16.12 -17.68 23.94
CA GLY A 69 -16.78 -17.00 25.04
C GLY A 69 -18.11 -16.44 24.55
N GLU A 70 -19.19 -16.88 25.18
CA GLU A 70 -20.58 -16.53 24.90
C GLU A 70 -20.80 -15.00 24.86
N GLN A 71 -21.56 -14.56 23.84
CA GLN A 71 -22.09 -13.21 23.53
C GLN A 71 -21.20 -12.25 22.71
N ASP A 72 -21.84 -11.74 21.63
CA ASP A 72 -21.38 -10.79 20.60
C ASP A 72 -20.41 -11.31 19.51
N LEU A 73 -20.75 -12.49 18.98
CA LEU A 73 -20.09 -13.11 17.82
C LEU A 73 -20.56 -12.50 16.47
N HIS A 74 -20.29 -11.20 16.28
CA HIS A 74 -20.81 -10.38 15.16
C HIS A 74 -20.21 -10.66 13.76
N LEU A 75 -19.27 -11.60 13.60
CA LEU A 75 -18.33 -11.54 12.46
C LEU A 75 -17.88 -12.88 11.82
N PRO A 76 -17.73 -14.00 12.57
CA PRO A 76 -17.42 -15.33 12.00
C PRO A 76 -18.56 -15.90 11.14
N VAL A 77 -19.76 -15.43 11.39
CA VAL A 77 -21.00 -15.87 10.79
C VAL A 77 -21.12 -15.25 9.36
N ILE A 78 -20.78 -13.96 9.19
CA ILE A 78 -20.61 -13.32 7.87
C ILE A 78 -19.55 -14.05 7.02
N ARG A 79 -18.46 -14.53 7.64
CA ARG A 79 -17.47 -15.37 6.95
C ARG A 79 -18.09 -16.69 6.44
N SER A 80 -18.96 -17.36 7.19
CA SER A 80 -19.56 -18.63 6.77
C SER A 80 -20.42 -18.49 5.51
N LEU A 81 -21.14 -17.36 5.35
CA LEU A 81 -21.87 -17.07 4.10
C LEU A 81 -20.95 -16.78 2.91
N LEU A 82 -19.82 -16.13 3.15
CA LEU A 82 -18.96 -15.65 2.08
C LEU A 82 -17.85 -16.65 1.70
N SER A 83 -17.52 -17.60 2.59
CA SER A 83 -16.51 -18.66 2.45
C SER A 83 -16.79 -19.65 1.32
N LYS A 84 -18.05 -19.79 0.88
CA LYS A 84 -18.42 -20.61 -0.28
C LYS A 84 -18.54 -19.85 -1.59
N SER A 85 -18.47 -18.52 -1.58
CA SER A 85 -18.37 -17.75 -2.81
C SER A 85 -16.90 -17.72 -3.24
N HIS A 86 -16.60 -18.36 -4.37
CA HIS A 86 -15.28 -18.30 -5.02
C HIS A 86 -14.61 -16.90 -5.04
N PRO A 87 -15.33 -15.74 -5.07
CA PRO A 87 -14.70 -14.41 -4.97
C PRO A 87 -14.28 -13.95 -3.56
N LEU A 88 -14.80 -14.48 -2.44
CA LEU A 88 -14.43 -13.93 -1.13
C LEU A 88 -13.19 -14.59 -0.50
N ASN A 89 -13.02 -15.90 -0.73
CA ASN A 89 -11.70 -16.52 -0.52
C ASN A 89 -10.66 -15.85 -1.43
N LEU A 90 -11.08 -15.42 -2.63
CA LEU A 90 -10.27 -14.64 -3.56
C LEU A 90 -9.88 -13.25 -2.95
N ILE A 91 -10.80 -12.57 -2.27
CA ILE A 91 -10.50 -11.31 -1.59
C ILE A 91 -9.59 -11.55 -0.36
N HIS A 92 -9.84 -12.61 0.40
CA HIS A 92 -9.06 -12.95 1.59
C HIS A 92 -7.60 -13.30 1.25
N TYR A 93 -7.34 -14.23 0.31
CA TYR A 93 -5.96 -14.50 -0.10
C TYR A 93 -5.30 -13.29 -0.76
N LYS A 94 -6.06 -12.42 -1.46
CA LYS A 94 -5.53 -11.17 -2.00
C LYS A 94 -5.10 -10.20 -0.91
N LEU A 95 -5.87 -10.09 0.19
CA LEU A 95 -5.52 -9.26 1.34
C LEU A 95 -4.31 -9.82 2.09
N ILE A 96 -4.24 -11.14 2.29
CA ILE A 96 -3.06 -11.80 2.88
C ILE A 96 -1.84 -11.61 1.99
N LEU A 97 -1.97 -11.87 0.69
CA LEU A 97 -0.89 -11.72 -0.28
C LEU A 97 -0.42 -10.27 -0.36
N CYS A 98 -1.35 -9.30 -0.35
CA CYS A 98 -1.04 -7.88 -0.31
C CYS A 98 -0.27 -7.52 0.97
N GLY A 99 -0.78 -7.92 2.14
CA GLY A 99 -0.12 -7.68 3.42
C GLY A 99 1.26 -8.32 3.50
N PHE A 100 1.40 -9.57 3.02
CA PHE A 100 2.67 -10.26 2.94
C PHE A 100 3.64 -9.56 1.98
N LEU A 101 3.20 -9.15 0.79
CA LEU A 101 4.04 -8.43 -0.18
C LEU A 101 4.51 -7.10 0.39
N VAL A 102 3.64 -6.32 1.03
CA VAL A 102 4.01 -5.06 1.68
C VAL A 102 5.02 -5.29 2.80
N CYS A 103 4.79 -6.29 3.66
CA CYS A 103 5.74 -6.68 4.69
C CYS A 103 7.08 -7.14 4.11
N LEU A 104 7.07 -7.97 3.06
CA LEU A 104 8.26 -8.47 2.40
C LEU A 104 9.09 -7.32 1.81
N ILE A 105 8.44 -6.40 1.09
CA ILE A 105 9.09 -5.21 0.53
C ILE A 105 9.70 -4.37 1.66
N ALA A 106 8.95 -4.12 2.73
CA ALA A 106 9.45 -3.32 3.85
C ALA A 106 10.60 -4.01 4.59
N ILE A 107 10.52 -5.32 4.82
CA ILE A 107 11.57 -6.15 5.43
C ILE A 107 12.83 -6.10 4.56
N VAL A 108 12.72 -6.34 3.26
CA VAL A 108 13.85 -6.27 2.33
C VAL A 108 14.48 -4.87 2.38
N ASN A 109 13.69 -3.80 2.37
CA ASN A 109 14.19 -2.43 2.49
C ASN A 109 14.90 -2.18 3.84
N ILE A 110 14.34 -2.65 4.95
CA ILE A 110 14.93 -2.50 6.29
C ILE A 110 16.25 -3.25 6.39
N PHE A 111 16.29 -4.53 5.96
CA PHE A 111 17.52 -5.33 5.97
C PHE A 111 18.59 -4.75 5.06
N LEU A 112 18.23 -4.29 3.86
CA LEU A 112 19.17 -3.64 2.94
C LEU A 112 19.71 -2.33 3.54
N ASN A 113 18.86 -1.50 4.16
CA ASN A 113 19.28 -0.28 4.84
C ASN A 113 20.18 -0.56 6.06
N CYS A 114 19.86 -1.57 6.87
CA CYS A 114 20.63 -1.95 8.06
C CYS A 114 21.99 -2.54 7.69
N TYR A 115 22.01 -3.51 6.76
CA TYR A 115 23.23 -4.07 6.20
C TYR A 115 24.14 -2.97 5.64
N TYR A 116 23.56 -2.00 4.92
CA TYR A 116 24.30 -0.88 4.38
C TYR A 116 24.88 0.05 5.46
N SER A 117 24.11 0.37 6.51
CA SER A 117 24.60 1.20 7.61
C SER A 117 25.79 0.57 8.35
N ILE A 118 25.82 -0.77 8.47
CA ILE A 118 26.91 -1.50 9.11
C ILE A 118 28.14 -1.51 8.20
N LYS A 119 27.96 -1.86 6.92
CA LYS A 119 29.06 -1.91 5.95
C LYS A 119 29.72 -0.55 5.72
N ARG A 120 28.95 0.54 5.78
CA ARG A 120 29.48 1.90 5.75
C ARG A 120 30.41 2.18 6.94
N ARG A 121 30.03 1.76 8.14
CA ARG A 121 30.88 1.91 9.33
C ARG A 121 32.19 1.13 9.22
N GLU A 122 32.17 -0.07 8.65
CA GLU A 122 33.40 -0.85 8.43
C GLU A 122 34.36 -0.13 7.47
N GLN A 123 33.83 0.44 6.38
CA GLN A 123 34.63 1.20 5.41
C GLN A 123 35.16 2.52 5.99
N ASP A 124 34.38 3.19 6.85
CA ASP A 124 34.83 4.39 7.56
C ASP A 124 35.95 4.04 8.56
N VAL A 125 35.82 2.94 9.32
CA VAL A 125 36.84 2.46 10.27
C VAL A 125 38.13 2.03 9.57
N GLU A 126 38.05 1.33 8.45
CA GLU A 126 39.21 0.91 7.67
C GLU A 126 39.94 2.12 7.04
N SER A 127 39.20 3.14 6.61
CA SER A 127 39.80 4.39 6.13
C SER A 127 40.49 5.21 7.23
N VAL A 128 39.93 5.24 8.44
CA VAL A 128 40.55 5.89 9.61
C VAL A 128 41.79 5.12 10.08
N GLY A 129 41.76 3.78 10.05
CA GLY A 129 42.91 2.95 10.35
C GLY A 129 44.10 3.23 9.42
N ILE A 130 43.84 3.25 8.10
CA ILE A 130 44.88 3.55 7.10
C ILE A 130 45.45 4.97 7.25
N ASN A 131 44.62 5.97 7.55
CA ASN A 131 45.10 7.34 7.75
C ASN A 131 45.96 7.46 9.01
N ASN A 132 45.59 6.78 10.10
CA ASN A 132 46.38 6.78 11.33
C ASN A 132 47.73 6.06 11.12
N ASP A 133 47.77 4.96 10.37
CA ASP A 133 49.01 4.26 10.02
C ASP A 133 49.93 5.14 9.14
N LEU A 134 49.38 5.93 8.21
CA LEU A 134 50.16 6.88 7.41
C LEU A 134 50.70 8.06 8.22
N ASP A 135 49.90 8.61 9.14
CA ASP A 135 50.34 9.70 10.04
C ASP A 135 51.44 9.22 11.01
N GLU A 136 51.39 7.96 11.47
CA GLU A 136 52.44 7.36 12.30
C GLU A 136 53.75 7.17 11.52
N ILE A 137 53.68 6.83 10.22
CA ILE A 137 54.86 6.74 9.34
C ILE A 137 55.43 8.14 9.01
N ALA A 138 54.58 9.15 8.84
CA ALA A 138 55.00 10.52 8.50
C ALA A 138 55.83 11.21 9.60
N LEU A 139 55.70 10.79 10.86
CA LEU A 139 56.46 11.34 11.99
C LEU A 139 57.93 10.90 12.04
N THR A 140 58.38 10.04 11.11
CA THR A 140 59.76 9.54 11.07
C THR A 140 60.62 10.08 9.92
N SER A 141 60.10 10.97 9.06
CA SER A 141 60.90 11.54 7.96
C SER A 141 60.68 13.03 7.73
N HIS A 142 61.65 13.84 8.19
CA HIS A 142 61.87 15.18 7.68
C HIS A 142 62.53 15.08 6.30
N HIS A 143 61.77 15.19 5.21
CA HIS A 143 62.21 15.90 4.01
C HIS A 143 61.06 16.11 3.01
N ASP A 144 61.01 17.35 2.51
CA ASP A 144 60.18 17.87 1.44
C ASP A 144 60.15 16.98 0.19
N SER A 145 58.95 16.55 -0.23
CA SER A 145 58.61 16.23 -1.62
C SER A 145 57.10 16.09 -1.78
N THR A 146 56.56 16.96 -2.62
CA THR A 146 55.20 16.94 -3.15
C THR A 146 54.84 15.56 -3.69
N THR A 147 54.06 14.80 -2.93
CA THR A 147 53.41 13.58 -3.43
C THR A 147 51.95 13.65 -3.02
N ARG A 148 51.09 14.16 -3.90
CA ARG A 148 49.64 13.90 -3.79
C ARG A 148 49.48 12.38 -3.90
N THR A 149 49.26 11.73 -2.77
CA THR A 149 48.72 10.38 -2.74
C THR A 149 47.40 10.40 -3.51
N PRO A 150 47.21 9.57 -4.56
CA PRO A 150 45.90 9.41 -5.14
C PRO A 150 45.01 8.80 -4.06
N VAL A 151 44.04 9.57 -3.56
CA VAL A 151 42.95 9.05 -2.74
C VAL A 151 42.37 7.88 -3.54
N THR A 152 42.54 6.68 -3.02
CA THR A 152 42.08 5.44 -3.65
C THR A 152 40.59 5.59 -3.93
N SER A 153 40.27 5.63 -5.22
CA SER A 153 38.90 5.75 -5.72
C SER A 153 38.04 4.68 -5.06
N ARG A 154 37.11 5.16 -4.25
CA ARG A 154 36.27 4.41 -3.33
C ARG A 154 35.33 3.51 -4.13
N LYS A 155 35.71 2.25 -4.39
CA LYS A 155 34.83 1.23 -4.99
C LYS A 155 33.80 0.74 -3.97
N THR A 156 32.87 1.59 -3.55
CA THR A 156 31.84 1.22 -2.56
C THR A 156 30.41 1.45 -3.03
N ASP A 157 30.24 1.90 -4.27
CA ASP A 157 29.04 2.65 -4.59
C ASP A 157 28.06 1.92 -5.52
N THR A 158 28.42 0.79 -6.16
CA THR A 158 27.50 0.08 -7.08
C THR A 158 26.30 -0.56 -6.37
N PHE A 159 26.41 -0.86 -5.08
CA PHE A 159 25.45 -1.67 -4.33
C PHE A 159 24.27 -0.93 -3.65
N PRO A 160 24.37 0.31 -3.11
CA PRO A 160 23.20 1.06 -2.61
C PRO A 160 22.19 1.42 -3.71
N SER A 161 22.65 1.52 -4.96
CA SER A 161 21.77 1.78 -6.12
C SER A 161 20.77 0.64 -6.35
N PHE A 162 21.11 -0.63 -6.08
CA PHE A 162 20.20 -1.75 -6.32
C PHE A 162 18.98 -1.74 -5.38
N ALA A 163 19.18 -1.45 -4.10
CA ALA A 163 18.11 -1.36 -3.10
C ALA A 163 17.11 -0.25 -3.45
N LEU A 164 17.63 0.94 -3.82
CA LEU A 164 16.80 2.06 -4.27
C LEU A 164 16.06 1.75 -5.58
N CYS A 165 16.73 1.12 -6.54
CA CYS A 165 16.09 0.68 -7.79
C CYS A 165 14.96 -0.34 -7.51
N SER A 166 15.19 -1.30 -6.61
CA SER A 166 14.18 -2.28 -6.21
C SER A 166 12.98 -1.59 -5.55
N PHE A 167 13.21 -0.63 -4.67
CA PHE A 167 12.15 0.15 -4.02
C PHE A 167 11.35 1.00 -5.02
N ILE A 168 12.03 1.71 -5.93
CA ILE A 168 11.41 2.47 -7.02
C ILE A 168 10.54 1.56 -7.89
N PHE A 169 11.07 0.40 -8.29
CA PHE A 169 10.33 -0.57 -9.08
C PHE A 169 9.08 -1.08 -8.35
N ALA A 170 9.20 -1.38 -7.06
CA ALA A 170 8.07 -1.82 -6.23
C ALA A 170 6.98 -0.74 -6.14
N LEU A 171 7.34 0.53 -5.88
CA LEU A 171 6.39 1.63 -5.84
C LEU A 171 5.69 1.85 -7.19
N LEU A 172 6.43 1.76 -8.30
CA LEU A 172 5.87 1.87 -9.65
C LEU A 172 4.89 0.73 -9.97
N LEU A 173 5.24 -0.50 -9.58
CA LEU A 173 4.37 -1.67 -9.75
C LEU A 173 3.07 -1.51 -8.96
N LEU A 174 3.16 -1.09 -7.69
CA LEU A 174 1.98 -0.84 -6.85
C LEU A 174 1.10 0.27 -7.42
N PHE A 175 1.69 1.38 -7.86
CA PHE A 175 0.97 2.48 -8.50
C PHE A 175 0.26 2.04 -9.80
N THR A 176 0.94 1.23 -10.61
CA THR A 176 0.38 0.69 -11.86
C THR A 176 -0.82 -0.20 -11.59
N ILE A 177 -0.72 -1.12 -10.63
CA ILE A 177 -1.84 -1.98 -10.22
C ILE A 177 -3.02 -1.12 -9.75
N GLN A 178 -2.75 -0.11 -8.92
CA GLN A 178 -3.79 0.80 -8.42
C GLN A 178 -4.51 1.53 -9.56
N LEU A 179 -3.75 2.03 -10.55
CA LEU A 179 -4.31 2.64 -11.75
C LEU A 179 -5.14 1.67 -12.57
N CYS A 180 -4.65 0.44 -12.81
CA CYS A 180 -5.39 -0.57 -13.55
C CYS A 180 -6.74 -0.89 -12.89
N ILE A 181 -6.76 -1.11 -11.57
CA ILE A 181 -7.98 -1.36 -10.81
C ILE A 181 -8.92 -0.15 -10.89
N SER A 182 -8.39 1.06 -10.75
CA SER A 182 -9.19 2.30 -10.78
C SER A 182 -9.84 2.52 -12.15
N ILE A 183 -9.07 2.32 -13.24
CA ILE A 183 -9.59 2.45 -14.62
C ILE A 183 -10.65 1.38 -14.89
N PHE A 184 -10.41 0.14 -14.46
CA PHE A 184 -11.39 -0.94 -14.61
C PHE A 184 -12.70 -0.62 -13.86
N ALA A 185 -12.60 -0.13 -12.62
CA ALA A 185 -13.76 0.27 -11.83
C ALA A 185 -14.54 1.43 -12.48
N LEU A 186 -13.84 2.44 -13.01
CA LEU A 186 -14.49 3.51 -13.78
C LEU A 186 -15.18 2.95 -15.02
N PHE A 187 -14.51 2.10 -15.79
CA PHE A 187 -15.09 1.50 -16.98
C PHE A 187 -16.34 0.66 -16.67
N SER A 188 -16.37 -0.10 -15.57
CA SER A 188 -17.57 -0.86 -15.18
C SER A 188 -18.76 0.03 -14.82
N VAL A 189 -18.51 1.19 -14.20
CA VAL A 189 -19.57 2.13 -13.80
C VAL A 189 -20.07 2.95 -14.99
N TYR A 190 -19.18 3.48 -15.82
CA TYR A 190 -19.55 4.31 -16.96
C TYR A 190 -19.97 3.50 -18.19
N GLY A 191 -19.44 2.29 -18.37
CA GLY A 191 -19.71 1.44 -19.53
C GLY A 191 -21.11 0.82 -19.54
N THR A 192 -21.78 0.74 -18.38
CA THR A 192 -23.15 0.21 -18.26
C THR A 192 -24.23 1.26 -18.53
N GLY A 193 -23.89 2.55 -18.67
CA GLY A 193 -24.83 3.63 -19.00
C GLY A 193 -25.87 3.96 -17.92
N ASN A 194 -25.95 3.17 -16.85
CA ASN A 194 -26.99 3.21 -15.83
C ASN A 194 -26.55 3.93 -14.53
N GLY A 195 -25.38 4.57 -14.52
CA GLY A 195 -24.87 5.32 -13.36
C GLY A 195 -24.81 4.47 -12.08
N GLU A 196 -25.27 5.04 -10.97
CA GLU A 196 -25.26 4.40 -9.64
C GLU A 196 -26.15 3.14 -9.56
N GLU A 197 -27.24 3.11 -10.34
CA GLU A 197 -28.12 1.95 -10.44
C GLU A 197 -27.44 0.77 -11.14
N GLY A 198 -26.57 1.05 -12.13
CA GLY A 198 -25.79 0.03 -12.84
C GLY A 198 -24.82 -0.71 -11.92
N TYR A 199 -24.09 0.02 -11.06
CA TYR A 199 -23.19 -0.59 -10.08
C TYR A 199 -23.94 -1.51 -9.12
N THR A 200 -25.07 -1.05 -8.60
CA THR A 200 -25.90 -1.81 -7.65
C THR A 200 -26.45 -3.09 -8.31
N GLN A 201 -26.91 -2.98 -9.55
CA GLN A 201 -27.44 -4.11 -10.31
C GLN A 201 -26.35 -5.15 -10.61
N GLU A 202 -25.17 -4.72 -11.06
CA GLU A 202 -24.05 -5.60 -11.39
C GLU A 202 -23.49 -6.30 -10.14
N PHE A 203 -23.42 -5.59 -9.02
CA PHE A 203 -23.08 -6.17 -7.73
C PHE A 203 -24.10 -7.24 -7.33
N ASN A 204 -25.40 -6.92 -7.36
CA ASN A 204 -26.46 -7.86 -7.00
C ASN A 204 -26.45 -9.10 -7.89
N ARG A 205 -26.25 -8.90 -9.20
CA ARG A 205 -26.15 -9.96 -10.20
C ARG A 205 -24.95 -10.86 -9.91
N SER A 206 -23.77 -10.29 -9.73
CA SER A 206 -22.55 -11.05 -9.43
C SER A 206 -22.70 -11.88 -8.15
N ILE A 207 -23.25 -11.31 -7.08
CA ILE A 207 -23.46 -12.05 -5.82
C ILE A 207 -24.48 -13.18 -5.99
N THR A 208 -25.60 -12.90 -6.65
CA THR A 208 -26.66 -13.90 -6.85
C THR A 208 -26.19 -15.06 -7.75
N GLU A 209 -25.45 -14.76 -8.83
CA GLU A 209 -24.85 -15.77 -9.70
C GLU A 209 -23.83 -16.66 -8.96
N ASN A 210 -23.02 -16.06 -8.08
CA ASN A 210 -22.00 -16.80 -7.32
C ASN A 210 -22.59 -17.64 -6.17
N LEU A 211 -23.66 -17.18 -5.53
CA LEU A 211 -24.31 -17.87 -4.40
C LEU A 211 -25.34 -18.91 -4.85
N GLY A 212 -25.90 -18.77 -6.05
CA GLY A 212 -26.91 -19.68 -6.59
C GLY A 212 -28.29 -19.43 -5.97
N ASP A 213 -28.96 -20.51 -5.55
CA ASP A 213 -30.34 -20.44 -5.03
C ASP A 213 -30.38 -19.72 -3.66
N ALA A 214 -30.98 -18.53 -3.65
CA ALA A 214 -31.18 -17.69 -2.48
C ALA A 214 -31.88 -18.42 -1.32
N SER A 215 -32.90 -19.22 -1.62
CA SER A 215 -33.68 -19.94 -0.60
C SER A 215 -32.83 -21.01 0.09
N LYS A 216 -31.94 -21.66 -0.67
CA LYS A 216 -30.99 -22.63 -0.13
C LYS A 216 -29.96 -21.94 0.77
N VAL A 217 -29.40 -20.81 0.33
CA VAL A 217 -28.39 -20.06 1.10
C VAL A 217 -28.97 -19.55 2.42
N VAL A 218 -30.19 -19.01 2.40
CA VAL A 218 -30.89 -18.54 3.61
C VAL A 218 -31.13 -19.68 4.61
N ARG A 219 -31.56 -20.85 4.12
CA ARG A 219 -31.83 -22.03 4.94
C ARG A 219 -30.56 -22.67 5.51
N ASP A 220 -29.49 -22.75 4.73
CA ASP A 220 -28.25 -23.40 5.13
C ASP A 220 -27.46 -22.56 6.15
N HIS A 221 -27.76 -21.26 6.28
CA HIS A 221 -27.01 -20.31 7.12
C HIS A 221 -27.90 -19.34 7.93
N PRO A 222 -28.85 -19.84 8.75
CA PRO A 222 -29.87 -19.02 9.41
C PRO A 222 -29.30 -18.01 10.41
N ASP A 223 -28.22 -18.35 11.12
CA ASP A 223 -27.57 -17.44 12.08
C ASP A 223 -26.99 -16.20 11.42
N VAL A 224 -26.58 -16.33 10.16
CA VAL A 224 -25.98 -15.24 9.40
C VAL A 224 -27.03 -14.27 8.91
N PHE A 225 -28.13 -14.79 8.37
CA PHE A 225 -29.25 -13.95 7.99
C PHE A 225 -29.85 -13.26 9.20
N ARG A 226 -29.93 -13.91 10.37
CA ARG A 226 -30.37 -13.25 11.60
C ARG A 226 -29.58 -11.97 11.93
N ILE A 227 -28.28 -11.95 11.66
CA ILE A 227 -27.42 -10.78 11.87
C ILE A 227 -27.60 -9.76 10.74
N LEU A 228 -27.51 -10.21 9.49
CA LEU A 228 -27.63 -9.34 8.32
C LEU A 228 -28.96 -8.60 8.31
N GLU A 229 -30.05 -9.29 8.61
CA GLU A 229 -31.40 -8.74 8.64
C GLU A 229 -31.57 -7.69 9.73
N LYS A 230 -30.99 -7.91 10.91
CA LYS A 230 -30.99 -6.92 12.00
C LYS A 230 -30.14 -5.70 11.67
N GLU A 231 -28.94 -5.91 11.14
CA GLU A 231 -27.97 -4.85 10.84
C GLU A 231 -28.46 -3.97 9.68
N PHE A 232 -28.84 -4.59 8.57
CA PHE A 232 -29.20 -3.91 7.34
C PHE A 232 -30.71 -3.66 7.19
N LYS A 233 -31.52 -4.08 8.16
CA LYS A 233 -32.99 -3.89 8.18
C LYS A 233 -33.62 -4.41 6.88
N CYS A 234 -33.34 -5.67 6.60
CA CYS A 234 -33.75 -6.43 5.41
C CYS A 234 -34.36 -7.77 5.83
N CYS A 235 -34.86 -8.55 4.87
CA CYS A 235 -35.34 -9.91 5.11
C CYS A 235 -35.02 -10.82 3.93
N GLY A 236 -34.37 -11.95 4.20
CA GLY A 236 -33.86 -12.86 3.19
C GLY A 236 -32.67 -12.29 2.40
N LEU A 237 -32.24 -13.00 1.37
CA LEU A 237 -31.09 -12.63 0.54
C LEU A 237 -31.48 -11.65 -0.56
N VAL A 238 -32.43 -12.06 -1.41
CA VAL A 238 -33.03 -11.28 -2.50
C VAL A 238 -34.38 -10.72 -2.06
N SER A 239 -35.16 -11.50 -1.31
CA SER A 239 -36.50 -11.13 -0.84
C SER A 239 -36.88 -11.91 0.42
N PHE A 240 -37.89 -11.41 1.15
CA PHE A 240 -38.52 -12.18 2.23
C PHE A 240 -39.12 -13.51 1.75
N GLU A 241 -39.35 -13.66 0.43
CA GLU A 241 -39.82 -14.89 -0.20
C GLU A 241 -38.78 -16.00 -0.27
N ASP A 242 -37.51 -15.71 0.04
CA ASP A 242 -36.46 -16.73 0.17
C ASP A 242 -36.73 -17.68 1.36
N TYR A 243 -37.61 -17.26 2.28
CA TYR A 243 -38.18 -18.13 3.31
C TYR A 243 -39.44 -18.82 2.81
N ASP A 244 -39.49 -20.14 3.03
CA ASP A 244 -40.62 -21.01 2.73
C ASP A 244 -41.95 -20.40 3.17
N LYS A 245 -42.91 -20.28 2.25
CA LYS A 245 -44.22 -19.63 2.43
C LYS A 245 -45.02 -20.22 3.59
N ASP A 246 -44.83 -21.51 3.88
CA ASP A 246 -45.56 -22.22 4.92
C ASP A 246 -44.98 -21.98 6.32
N ASN A 247 -43.77 -21.41 6.41
CA ASN A 247 -43.09 -21.10 7.66
C ASN A 247 -43.08 -19.59 7.96
N PRO A 248 -43.19 -19.16 9.23
CA PRO A 248 -43.02 -17.76 9.58
C PRO A 248 -41.58 -17.32 9.30
N VAL A 249 -41.40 -16.07 8.86
CA VAL A 249 -40.04 -15.49 8.76
C VAL A 249 -39.45 -15.28 10.16
N PRO A 250 -38.12 -15.25 10.31
CA PRO A 250 -37.49 -15.01 11.62
C PRO A 250 -37.81 -13.62 12.18
N ASP A 251 -37.74 -13.48 13.50
CA ASP A 251 -37.99 -12.18 14.17
C ASP A 251 -36.96 -11.11 13.78
N SER A 252 -35.79 -11.49 13.26
CA SER A 252 -34.80 -10.55 12.69
C SER A 252 -35.31 -9.78 11.48
N CYS A 253 -36.29 -10.31 10.74
CA CYS A 253 -36.96 -9.63 9.64
C CYS A 253 -37.98 -8.58 10.09
N CYS A 254 -38.31 -8.50 11.39
CA CYS A 254 -39.41 -7.69 11.87
C CYS A 254 -39.00 -6.26 12.17
N LYS A 255 -39.88 -5.32 11.85
CA LYS A 255 -39.66 -3.88 12.05
C LYS A 255 -39.75 -3.46 13.51
N THR A 256 -40.56 -4.18 14.28
CA THR A 256 -40.76 -3.93 15.71
C THR A 256 -40.37 -5.19 16.46
N ALA A 257 -39.35 -5.09 17.32
CA ALA A 257 -38.89 -6.20 18.16
C ALA A 257 -39.80 -6.32 19.39
N ILE A 258 -41.03 -6.81 19.20
CA ILE A 258 -41.90 -7.20 20.31
C ILE A 258 -41.70 -8.71 20.51
N SER A 259 -40.93 -9.08 21.53
CA SER A 259 -40.56 -10.47 21.82
C SER A 259 -41.74 -11.41 22.08
N ASP A 260 -42.90 -10.86 22.45
CA ASP A 260 -44.12 -11.62 22.75
C ASP A 260 -45.04 -11.88 21.54
N TYR A 261 -44.70 -11.33 20.36
CA TYR A 261 -45.54 -11.49 19.16
C TYR A 261 -44.71 -12.03 18.00
N GLN A 262 -45.08 -13.23 17.53
CA GLN A 262 -44.50 -13.86 16.32
C GLN A 262 -44.89 -13.06 15.06
N CYS A 263 -44.24 -11.91 14.87
CA CYS A 263 -44.45 -10.99 13.76
C CYS A 263 -44.29 -11.71 12.41
N GLY A 264 -43.36 -12.66 12.31
CA GLY A 264 -43.11 -13.42 11.09
C GLY A 264 -44.28 -14.28 10.59
N LYS A 265 -45.32 -14.52 11.40
CA LYS A 265 -46.55 -15.21 10.97
C LYS A 265 -47.34 -14.42 9.93
N ARG A 266 -47.31 -13.08 9.99
CA ARG A 266 -48.03 -12.21 9.04
C ARG A 266 -47.03 -11.41 8.22
N ARG A 267 -46.84 -11.84 6.97
CA ARG A 267 -45.98 -11.19 5.97
C ARG A 267 -46.66 -9.95 5.39
N HIS A 268 -46.77 -8.90 6.20
CA HIS A 268 -47.33 -7.61 5.78
C HIS A 268 -46.23 -6.54 5.78
N PRO A 269 -46.20 -5.61 4.79
CA PRO A 269 -45.14 -4.61 4.67
C PRO A 269 -45.05 -3.64 5.85
N SER A 270 -46.07 -3.53 6.71
CA SER A 270 -45.98 -2.75 7.95
C SER A 270 -45.25 -3.50 9.08
N ASN A 271 -45.08 -4.81 8.96
CA ASN A 271 -44.61 -5.68 10.04
C ASN A 271 -43.19 -6.22 9.80
N ILE A 272 -42.87 -6.57 8.55
CA ILE A 272 -41.56 -7.11 8.15
C ILE A 272 -40.89 -6.24 7.08
N TYR A 273 -39.57 -6.34 6.97
CA TYR A 273 -38.83 -5.78 5.84
C TYR A 273 -39.09 -6.61 4.58
N PHE A 274 -39.48 -5.97 3.47
CA PHE A 274 -39.74 -6.67 2.19
C PHE A 274 -38.51 -6.71 1.28
N GLN A 275 -37.55 -5.82 1.51
CA GLN A 275 -36.32 -5.76 0.71
C GLN A 275 -35.34 -6.82 1.20
N GLY A 276 -34.75 -7.56 0.26
CA GLY A 276 -33.66 -8.48 0.55
C GLY A 276 -32.37 -7.79 0.95
N CYS A 277 -31.51 -8.53 1.66
CA CYS A 277 -30.28 -7.99 2.19
C CYS A 277 -29.25 -7.62 1.12
N ILE A 278 -29.18 -8.31 -0.03
CA ILE A 278 -28.26 -7.96 -1.12
C ILE A 278 -28.47 -6.51 -1.58
N SER A 279 -29.73 -6.11 -1.81
CA SER A 279 -30.05 -4.76 -2.27
C SER A 279 -29.65 -3.68 -1.25
N LYS A 280 -29.86 -3.96 0.05
CA LYS A 280 -29.46 -3.04 1.13
C LYS A 280 -27.94 -2.92 1.24
N ILE A 281 -27.24 -4.05 1.24
CA ILE A 281 -25.77 -4.11 1.33
C ILE A 281 -25.14 -3.39 0.15
N SER A 282 -25.64 -3.63 -1.06
CA SER A 282 -25.14 -2.98 -2.28
C SER A 282 -25.32 -1.47 -2.23
N LYS A 283 -26.46 -1.00 -1.73
CA LYS A 283 -26.69 0.44 -1.53
C LYS A 283 -25.72 1.05 -0.53
N VAL A 284 -25.54 0.42 0.62
CA VAL A 284 -24.57 0.88 1.63
C VAL A 284 -23.14 0.90 1.05
N ALA A 285 -22.77 -0.10 0.24
CA ALA A 285 -21.48 -0.12 -0.44
C ALA A 285 -21.33 1.04 -1.45
N SER A 286 -22.39 1.36 -2.21
CA SER A 286 -22.42 2.53 -3.10
C SER A 286 -22.21 3.82 -2.32
N ASP A 287 -22.96 4.01 -1.24
CA ASP A 287 -22.92 5.23 -0.41
C ASP A 287 -21.51 5.51 0.16
N HIS A 288 -20.73 4.46 0.45
CA HIS A 288 -19.37 4.58 0.96
C HIS A 288 -18.27 4.53 -0.12
N THR A 289 -18.61 4.41 -1.40
CA THR A 289 -17.63 4.33 -2.49
C THR A 289 -16.78 5.60 -2.58
N LEU A 290 -17.36 6.78 -2.31
CA LEU A 290 -16.61 8.04 -2.31
C LEU A 290 -15.53 8.07 -1.23
N LEU A 291 -15.82 7.54 -0.03
CA LEU A 291 -14.86 7.46 1.07
C LEU A 291 -13.70 6.54 0.69
N LEU A 292 -14.00 5.35 0.17
CA LEU A 292 -13.00 4.38 -0.28
C LEU A 292 -12.14 4.94 -1.41
N GLY A 293 -12.75 5.64 -2.37
CA GLY A 293 -12.05 6.32 -3.46
C GLY A 293 -11.09 7.40 -2.94
N SER A 294 -11.51 8.18 -1.94
CA SER A 294 -10.68 9.23 -1.32
C SER A 294 -9.46 8.66 -0.60
N VAL A 295 -9.64 7.55 0.13
CA VAL A 295 -8.55 6.83 0.80
C VAL A 295 -7.55 6.29 -0.22
N ALA A 296 -8.04 5.64 -1.28
CA ALA A 296 -7.21 5.13 -2.37
C ALA A 296 -6.40 6.24 -3.05
N PHE A 297 -7.02 7.39 -3.31
CA PHE A 297 -6.34 8.56 -3.88
C PHE A 297 -5.24 9.10 -2.95
N GLY A 298 -5.51 9.18 -1.63
CA GLY A 298 -4.50 9.56 -0.64
C GLY A 298 -3.27 8.64 -0.67
N PHE A 299 -3.48 7.33 -0.78
CA PHE A 299 -2.37 6.37 -0.93
C PHE A 299 -1.57 6.60 -2.22
N SER A 300 -2.22 6.92 -3.34
CA SER A 300 -1.51 7.26 -4.58
C SER A 300 -0.62 8.49 -4.44
N LEU A 301 -1.06 9.53 -3.72
CA LEU A 301 -0.23 10.71 -3.45
C LEU A 301 1.01 10.35 -2.62
N ILE A 302 0.84 9.55 -1.57
CA ILE A 302 1.96 9.08 -0.72
C ILE A 302 2.98 8.29 -1.55
N GLN A 303 2.52 7.42 -2.45
CA GLN A 303 3.40 6.67 -3.35
C GLN A 303 4.20 7.59 -4.28
N ILE A 304 3.57 8.62 -4.83
CA ILE A 304 4.25 9.61 -5.70
C ILE A 304 5.34 10.35 -4.91
N PHE A 305 5.07 10.79 -3.68
CA PHE A 305 6.10 11.41 -2.84
C PHE A 305 7.26 10.44 -2.55
N GLY A 306 6.96 9.17 -2.24
CA GLY A 306 7.96 8.13 -2.07
C GLY A 306 8.82 7.92 -3.32
N LEU A 307 8.21 7.95 -4.50
CA LEU A 307 8.90 7.82 -5.79
C LEU A 307 9.82 9.02 -6.04
N VAL A 308 9.31 10.24 -5.87
CA VAL A 308 10.09 11.48 -6.05
C VAL A 308 11.31 11.49 -5.13
N PHE A 309 11.10 11.23 -3.83
CA PHE A 309 12.20 11.18 -2.87
C PHE A 309 13.22 10.09 -3.19
N SER A 310 12.78 8.93 -3.65
CA SER A 310 13.67 7.83 -4.03
C SER A 310 14.49 8.17 -5.29
N CYS A 311 13.86 8.79 -6.29
CA CYS A 311 14.54 9.27 -7.50
C CYS A 311 15.54 10.38 -7.17
N CYS A 312 15.17 11.34 -6.33
CA CYS A 312 16.07 12.39 -5.86
C CYS A 312 17.30 11.79 -5.16
N LEU A 313 17.08 10.86 -4.23
CA LEU A 313 18.17 10.18 -3.53
C LEU A 313 19.07 9.40 -4.50
N TYR A 314 18.48 8.71 -5.48
CA TYR A 314 19.23 7.99 -6.51
C TYR A 314 20.12 8.92 -7.34
N VAL A 315 19.59 10.05 -7.82
CA VAL A 315 20.36 11.03 -8.62
C VAL A 315 21.51 11.62 -7.82
N GLN A 316 21.28 12.00 -6.56
CA GLN A 316 22.33 12.52 -5.68
C GLN A 316 23.45 11.51 -5.47
N LEU A 317 23.10 10.24 -5.22
CA LEU A 317 24.06 9.16 -5.04
C LEU A 317 24.83 8.83 -6.32
N VAL A 318 24.24 8.98 -7.51
CA VAL A 318 24.95 8.77 -8.78
C VAL A 318 25.88 9.95 -9.07
N ALA A 319 25.41 11.19 -8.86
CA ALA A 319 26.20 12.40 -9.08
C ALA A 319 27.46 12.43 -8.18
N SER A 320 27.36 11.97 -6.93
CA SER A 320 28.50 11.90 -6.01
C SER A 320 29.58 10.89 -6.44
N LYS A 321 29.26 9.90 -7.29
CA LYS A 321 30.23 8.92 -7.81
C LYS A 321 31.02 9.43 -9.01
N THR A 322 30.46 10.40 -9.71
CA THR A 322 31.04 10.97 -10.95
C THR A 322 31.93 12.19 -10.69
N SER A 323 31.90 12.74 -9.47
CA SER A 323 32.78 13.83 -9.02
C SER A 323 34.02 13.30 -8.30
#